data_AF-A0A521HVB4-F1
#
_entry.id   AF-A0A521HVB4-F1
#
_cell.length_a   1.000
_cell.length_b   1.000
_cell.length_c   1.000
_cell.angle_alpha   90.00
_cell.angle_beta   90.00
_cell.angle_gamma   90.00
#
_symmetry.space_group_name_H-M   'P 1'
#
loop_
_entity.id
_entity.type
_entity.pdbx_description
1 polymer ?
#
loop_
_entity_poly.entity_id
_entity_poly.type
_entity_poly.pdbx_seq_one_letter_code
_entity_poly.pdbx_strand_id
1 'polypeptide(L)'
;DGSVGVKGMLPAVFDAAAYDFVYACGPTPMLRYVKGAIAEAVAAGSPVRGFLSLEEHMACGAGACLGCTVRTINGNRRCCVDGPVFDASEVIL
;
A
#
# COMPACT_ATOMS: atom_id res chain seq x y z
N ASP A 1 -0.86 -17.85 -13.04
CA ASP A 1 -0.40 -19.06 -13.77
C ASP A 1 0.17 -18.74 -15.16
N GLY A 2 -0.07 -17.52 -15.70
CA GLY A 2 0.41 -17.13 -17.02
C GLY A 2 -0.49 -17.60 -18.16
N SER A 3 -1.75 -17.90 -17.87
CA SER A 3 -2.77 -18.19 -18.89
C SER A 3 -2.98 -17.01 -19.85
N VAL A 4 -2.74 -15.78 -19.41
CA VAL A 4 -2.73 -14.55 -20.23
C VAL A 4 -1.63 -13.60 -19.73
N GLY A 5 -1.03 -12.83 -20.64
CA GLY A 5 -0.07 -11.77 -20.30
C GLY A 5 1.27 -12.30 -19.79
N VAL A 6 1.91 -11.54 -18.90
CA VAL A 6 3.20 -11.93 -18.32
C VAL A 6 2.99 -12.96 -17.22
N LYS A 7 3.66 -14.11 -17.36
CA LYS A 7 3.66 -15.16 -16.33
C LYS A 7 4.45 -14.71 -15.11
N GLY A 8 3.80 -14.59 -13.97
CA GLY A 8 4.46 -14.29 -12.70
C GLY A 8 3.55 -13.55 -11.71
N MET A 9 4.16 -13.06 -10.65
CA MET A 9 3.56 -12.09 -9.72
C MET A 9 4.00 -10.67 -10.10
N LEU A 10 3.50 -9.67 -9.38
CA LEU A 10 3.82 -8.25 -9.61
C LEU A 10 5.32 -7.92 -9.85
N PRO A 11 6.30 -8.54 -9.15
CA PRO A 11 7.71 -8.25 -9.39
C PRO A 11 8.22 -8.55 -10.81
N ALA A 12 7.48 -9.33 -11.60
CA ALA A 12 7.88 -9.64 -12.98
C ALA A 12 7.69 -8.46 -13.94
N VAL A 13 6.94 -7.43 -13.55
CA VAL A 13 6.54 -6.32 -14.44
C VAL A 13 6.58 -4.94 -13.79
N PHE A 14 6.69 -4.87 -12.46
CA PHE A 14 6.56 -3.60 -11.74
C PHE A 14 7.92 -2.98 -11.43
N ASP A 15 8.13 -1.76 -11.91
CA ASP A 15 9.21 -0.87 -11.53
C ASP A 15 8.62 0.45 -11.04
N ALA A 16 8.79 0.75 -9.74
CA ALA A 16 8.25 1.97 -9.15
C ALA A 16 8.92 3.24 -9.70
N ALA A 17 10.20 3.17 -10.10
CA ALA A 17 10.95 4.34 -10.57
C ALA A 17 10.46 4.84 -11.94
N ALA A 18 9.69 4.02 -12.67
CA ALA A 18 9.10 4.36 -13.96
C ALA A 18 7.85 5.26 -13.87
N TYR A 19 7.40 5.60 -12.66
CA TYR A 19 6.15 6.34 -12.43
C TYR A 19 6.35 7.53 -11.48
N ASP A 20 5.57 8.59 -11.66
CA ASP A 20 5.49 9.70 -10.69
C ASP A 20 4.60 9.33 -9.50
N PHE A 21 3.57 8.51 -9.74
CA PHE A 21 2.60 8.08 -8.73
C PHE A 21 2.27 6.61 -8.87
N VAL A 22 2.25 5.90 -7.74
CA VAL A 22 1.82 4.50 -7.65
C VAL A 22 0.65 4.42 -6.68
N TYR A 23 -0.48 3.87 -7.16
CA TYR A 23 -1.64 3.53 -6.35
C TYR A 23 -1.79 2.01 -6.34
N ALA A 24 -1.94 1.42 -5.14
CA ALA A 24 -2.11 -0.03 -5.03
C ALA A 24 -3.22 -0.39 -4.05
N CYS A 25 -4.03 -1.37 -4.43
CA CYS A 25 -4.98 -2.08 -3.58
C CYS A 25 -4.80 -3.58 -3.81
N GLY A 26 -4.91 -4.39 -2.76
CA GLY A 26 -4.76 -5.83 -2.87
C GLY A 26 -4.20 -6.48 -1.60
N PRO A 27 -3.81 -7.76 -1.67
CA PRO A 27 -3.37 -8.50 -0.50
C PRO A 27 -2.15 -7.86 0.19
N THR A 28 -2.08 -7.92 1.52
CA THR A 28 -0.99 -7.34 2.31
C THR A 28 0.41 -7.72 1.82
N PRO A 29 0.72 -8.97 1.39
CA PRO A 29 2.03 -9.30 0.83
C PRO A 29 2.36 -8.52 -0.45
N MET A 30 1.37 -8.26 -1.30
CA MET A 30 1.54 -7.45 -2.51
C MET A 30 1.79 -5.98 -2.14
N LEU A 31 1.02 -5.43 -1.19
CA LEU A 31 1.19 -4.05 -0.74
C LEU A 31 2.54 -3.82 -0.04
N ARG A 32 3.04 -4.81 0.71
CA ARG A 32 4.40 -4.79 1.28
C ARG A 32 5.47 -4.71 0.19
N TYR A 33 5.32 -5.49 -0.88
CA TYR A 33 6.24 -5.44 -2.02
C TYR A 33 6.20 -4.08 -2.71
N VAL A 34 5.01 -3.56 -3.03
CA VAL A 34 4.85 -2.23 -3.66
C VAL A 34 5.47 -1.14 -2.80
N LYS A 35 5.19 -1.15 -1.48
CA LYS A 35 5.80 -0.21 -0.54
C LYS A 35 7.33 -0.27 -0.58
N GLY A 36 7.90 -1.48 -0.56
CA GLY A 36 9.35 -1.68 -0.63
C GLY A 36 9.96 -1.12 -1.91
N ALA A 37 9.39 -1.46 -3.07
CA ALA A 37 9.85 -0.98 -4.36
C ALA A 37 9.79 0.57 -4.48
N ILE A 38 8.73 1.19 -3.94
CA ILE A 38 8.62 2.66 -3.88
C ILE A 38 9.72 3.24 -2.98
N ALA A 39 9.95 2.67 -1.80
CA ALA A 39 11.00 3.13 -0.88
C ALA A 39 12.40 3.01 -1.50
N GLU A 40 12.68 1.90 -2.20
CA GLU A 40 13.94 1.70 -2.93
C GLU A 40 14.12 2.74 -4.06
N ALA A 41 13.09 2.98 -4.86
CA ALA A 41 13.12 3.98 -5.93
C ALA A 41 13.37 5.39 -5.37
N VAL A 42 12.68 5.77 -4.29
CA VAL A 42 12.89 7.07 -3.61
C VAL A 42 14.31 7.18 -3.05
N ALA A 43 14.84 6.12 -2.44
CA ALA A 43 16.22 6.10 -1.95
C ALA A 43 17.26 6.25 -3.09
N ALA A 44 16.91 5.79 -4.29
CA ALA A 44 17.72 5.96 -5.51
C ALA A 44 17.52 7.32 -6.21
N GLY A 45 16.70 8.22 -5.65
CA GLY A 45 16.48 9.57 -6.17
C GLY A 45 15.28 9.74 -7.10
N SER A 46 14.42 8.72 -7.25
CA SER A 46 13.15 8.85 -7.98
C SER A 46 12.18 9.78 -7.23
N PRO A 47 11.41 10.63 -7.93
CA PRO A 47 10.39 11.48 -7.32
C PRO A 47 9.06 10.73 -7.03
N VAL A 48 9.01 9.42 -7.26
CA VAL A 48 7.78 8.62 -7.13
C VAL A 48 7.10 8.77 -5.77
N ARG A 49 5.77 8.88 -5.79
CA ARG A 49 4.94 8.86 -4.58
C ARG A 49 4.00 7.66 -4.57
N GLY A 50 3.82 7.07 -3.39
CA GLY A 50 3.01 5.86 -3.21
C GLY A 50 1.76 6.08 -2.37
N PHE A 51 0.65 5.47 -2.77
CA PHE A 51 -0.59 5.41 -2.00
C PHE A 51 -1.12 3.98 -1.95
N LEU A 52 -1.41 3.49 -0.74
CA LEU A 52 -1.87 2.13 -0.49
C LEU A 52 -3.28 2.15 0.08
N SER A 53 -4.22 1.50 -0.60
CA SER A 53 -5.54 1.21 -0.04
C SER A 53 -5.45 -0.07 0.78
N LEU A 54 -5.68 0.05 2.08
CA LEU A 54 -5.58 -1.06 3.02
C LEU A 54 -6.96 -1.68 3.26
N GLU A 55 -6.97 -2.98 3.50
CA GLU A 55 -8.12 -3.70 4.03
C GLU A 55 -7.81 -4.12 5.46
N GLU A 56 -8.77 -3.92 6.36
CA GLU A 56 -8.68 -4.32 7.76
C GLU A 56 -10.01 -4.92 8.19
N HIS A 57 -10.01 -5.71 9.26
CA HIS A 57 -11.26 -6.23 9.81
C HIS A 57 -12.10 -5.08 10.37
N MET A 58 -13.23 -4.81 9.70
CA MET A 58 -14.17 -3.75 10.07
C MET A 58 -15.42 -4.36 10.72
N ALA A 59 -15.86 -3.74 11.82
CA ALA A 59 -17.15 -4.03 12.44
C ALA A 59 -18.14 -2.87 12.22
N CYS A 60 -17.84 -1.68 12.77
CA CYS A 60 -18.78 -0.55 12.70
C CYS A 60 -18.71 0.27 11.42
N GLY A 61 -17.56 0.29 10.71
CA GLY A 61 -17.35 1.14 9.53
C GLY A 61 -17.41 2.67 9.76
N ALA A 62 -17.65 3.12 10.99
CA ALA A 62 -17.91 4.53 11.33
C ALA A 62 -16.93 5.09 12.38
N GLY A 63 -15.78 4.45 12.57
CA GLY A 63 -14.72 4.90 13.47
C GLY A 63 -14.95 4.67 14.97
N ALA A 64 -16.09 4.10 15.38
CA ALA A 64 -16.47 3.92 16.78
C ALA A 64 -15.79 2.71 17.46
N CYS A 65 -15.69 1.57 16.77
CA CYS A 65 -15.26 0.31 17.39
C CYS A 65 -13.74 0.11 17.46
N LEU A 66 -12.96 0.95 16.77
CA LEU A 66 -11.48 0.86 16.66
C LEU A 66 -10.92 -0.45 16.06
N GLY A 67 -11.76 -1.41 15.65
CA GLY A 67 -11.33 -2.71 15.12
C GLY A 67 -10.49 -2.65 13.84
N CYS A 68 -10.65 -1.61 13.03
CA CYS A 68 -9.89 -1.43 11.78
C CYS A 68 -8.64 -0.55 11.95
N THR A 69 -7.94 -0.72 13.07
CA THR A 69 -6.75 0.09 13.38
C THR A 69 -5.58 -0.27 12.45
N VAL A 70 -5.02 0.75 11.82
CA VAL A 70 -3.81 0.73 11.00
C VAL A 70 -2.69 1.41 11.77
N ARG A 71 -1.53 0.75 11.86
CA ARG A 71 -0.34 1.35 12.47
C ARG A 71 0.37 2.25 11.46
N THR A 72 0.66 3.49 11.83
CA THR A 72 1.49 4.39 11.02
C THR A 72 2.61 4.98 11.86
N ILE A 73 3.57 5.64 11.22
CA ILE A 73 4.63 6.40 11.90
C ILE A 73 4.08 7.60 12.70
N ASN A 74 2.85 8.01 12.40
CA ASN A 74 2.13 9.12 13.07
C ASN A 74 1.17 8.62 14.16
N GLY A 75 1.28 7.34 14.56
CA GLY A 75 0.41 6.70 15.53
C GLY A 75 -0.65 5.80 14.89
N ASN A 76 -1.61 5.35 15.70
CA ASN A 76 -2.70 4.49 15.22
C ASN A 76 -3.76 5.33 14.49
N ARG A 77 -4.08 4.94 13.26
CA ARG A 77 -5.17 5.49 12.45
C ARG A 77 -6.22 4.41 12.20
N ARG A 78 -7.42 4.76 11.77
CA ARG A 78 -8.52 3.82 11.49
C ARG A 78 -8.77 3.76 10.00
N CYS A 79 -8.73 2.56 9.42
CA CYS A 79 -8.94 2.35 7.99
C CYS A 79 -10.29 2.92 7.49
N CYS A 80 -11.37 2.75 8.26
CA CYS A 80 -12.72 3.18 7.84
C CYS A 80 -12.99 4.70 7.83
N VAL A 81 -12.21 5.52 8.54
CA VAL A 81 -12.47 6.97 8.67
C VAL A 81 -11.24 7.82 8.40
N ASP A 82 -10.06 7.34 8.74
CA ASP A 82 -8.79 8.03 8.47
C ASP A 82 -8.15 7.54 7.16
N GLY A 83 -8.61 6.40 6.62
CA GLY A 83 -8.19 5.81 5.34
C GLY A 83 -9.34 5.74 4.33
N PRO A 84 -9.49 4.65 3.53
CA PRO A 84 -8.67 3.43 3.52
C PRO A 84 -7.33 3.60 2.77
N VAL A 85 -7.16 4.74 2.08
CA VAL A 85 -5.97 5.07 1.32
C VAL A 85 -5.00 5.89 2.19
N PHE A 86 -3.77 5.42 2.30
CA PHE A 86 -2.71 6.02 3.09
C PHE A 86 -1.47 6.26 2.24
N ASP A 87 -0.62 7.22 2.64
CA ASP A 87 0.69 7.39 2.00
C ASP A 87 1.56 6.16 2.28
N ALA A 88 2.22 5.61 1.25
CA ALA A 88 3.03 4.40 1.41
C ALA A 88 4.17 4.59 2.43
N SER A 89 4.65 5.83 2.60
CA SER A 89 5.69 6.17 3.56
C SER A 89 5.21 6.16 5.03
N GLU A 90 3.92 6.34 5.29
CA GLU A 90 3.41 6.42 6.67
C GLU A 90 2.99 5.07 7.25
N VAL A 91 2.46 4.14 6.43
CA VAL A 91 1.88 2.89 6.91
C VAL A 91 2.94 1.90 7.38
N ILE A 92 2.77 1.24 8.51
CA ILE A 92 3.63 0.13 8.96
C ILE A 92 2.93 -1.18 8.59
N LEU A 93 3.38 -1.81 7.49
CA LEU A 93 2.88 -3.10 6.97
C LEU A 93 3.77 -4.26 7.38
#